data_AF-A0A928SSR1-F1
#
_entry.id   AF-A0A928SSR1-F1
#
_cell.length_a   1.000
_cell.length_b   1.000
_cell.length_c   1.000
_cell.angle_alpha   90.00
_cell.angle_beta   90.00
_cell.angle_gamma   90.00
#
_symmetry.space_group_name_H-M   'P 1'
#
loop_
_entity.id
_entity.type
_entity.pdbx_description
1 polymer ?
#
loop_
_entity_poly.entity_id
_entity_poly.type
_entity_poly.pdbx_seq_one_letter_code
_entity_poly.pdbx_strand_id
1 'polypeptide(L)'
;MLSLEEVQSLAVNICVQFGFCLSPEAQERLAKEPPADADEFTVQVFLAEGLNPSTADRKLYRRVKAVVEDAFKASEKARGQSEDDQRLRLGRERR
;
A
#
# COMPACT_ATOMS: atom_id res chain seq x y z
N MET A 1 5.71 -3.90 -4.07
CA MET A 1 5.73 -2.44 -4.32
C MET A 1 4.35 -1.99 -4.77
N LEU A 2 3.88 -0.82 -4.37
CA LEU A 2 2.57 -0.30 -4.76
C LEU A 2 2.72 0.67 -5.95
N SER A 3 1.74 0.68 -6.86
CA SER A 3 1.59 1.69 -7.91
C SER A 3 1.01 2.99 -7.33
N LEU A 4 1.04 4.09 -8.09
CA LEU A 4 0.44 5.36 -7.66
C LEU A 4 -1.05 5.22 -7.32
N GLU A 5 -1.82 4.48 -8.12
CA GLU A 5 -3.24 4.26 -7.88
C GLU A 5 -3.49 3.42 -6.60
N GLU A 6 -2.62 2.43 -6.35
CA GLU A 6 -2.66 1.63 -5.14
C GLU A 6 -2.31 2.46 -3.90
N VAL A 7 -1.31 3.35 -4.01
CA VAL A 7 -0.94 4.29 -2.94
C VAL A 7 -2.08 5.27 -2.65
N GLN A 8 -2.70 5.86 -3.67
CA GLN A 8 -3.84 6.76 -3.51
C GLN A 8 -5.03 6.07 -2.84
N SER A 9 -5.36 4.86 -3.31
CA SER A 9 -6.45 4.05 -2.72
C SER A 9 -6.17 3.71 -1.25
N LEU A 10 -4.92 3.33 -0.94
CA LEU A 10 -4.50 3.04 0.43
C LEU A 10 -4.55 4.31 1.30
N ALA A 11 -4.10 5.46 0.78
CA ALA A 11 -4.13 6.73 1.49
C ALA A 11 -5.56 7.15 1.88
N VAL A 12 -6.52 7.00 0.95
CA VAL A 12 -7.95 7.24 1.25
C VAL A 12 -8.43 6.32 2.38
N ASN A 13 -8.08 5.04 2.31
CA ASN A 13 -8.48 4.07 3.32
C ASN A 13 -7.92 4.41 4.72
N ILE A 14 -6.63 4.78 4.79
CA ILE A 14 -6.00 5.18 6.04
C ILE A 14 -6.62 6.49 6.58
N CYS A 15 -6.90 7.47 5.71
CA CYS A 15 -7.57 8.72 6.08
C CYS A 15 -8.95 8.46 6.69
N VAL A 16 -9.78 7.61 6.07
CA VAL A 16 -11.13 7.31 6.57
C VAL A 16 -11.09 6.50 7.87
N GLN A 17 -10.20 5.51 7.98
CA GLN A 17 -10.17 4.61 9.15
C GLN A 17 -9.45 5.19 10.37
N PHE A 18 -8.39 5.97 10.14
CA PHE A 18 -7.48 6.42 11.21
C PHE A 18 -7.35 7.94 11.30
N GLY A 19 -7.91 8.70 10.35
CA GLY A 19 -7.79 10.15 10.30
C GLY A 19 -6.46 10.66 9.73
N PHE A 20 -5.65 9.78 9.14
CA PHE A 20 -4.35 10.14 8.56
C PHE A 20 -4.50 10.45 7.07
N CYS A 21 -4.71 11.73 6.78
CA CYS A 21 -5.01 12.20 5.43
C CYS A 21 -3.74 12.74 4.75
N LEU A 22 -3.00 11.82 4.16
CA LEU A 22 -1.77 12.11 3.42
C LEU A 22 -2.00 13.14 2.32
N SER A 23 -1.16 14.16 2.24
CA SER A 23 -1.20 15.15 1.16
C SER A 23 -0.93 14.49 -0.20
N PRO A 24 -1.44 15.06 -1.32
CA PRO A 24 -1.14 14.56 -2.65
C PRO A 24 0.38 14.44 -2.93
N GLU A 25 1.16 15.40 -2.42
CA GLU A 25 2.62 15.39 -2.54
C GLU A 25 3.25 14.21 -1.79
N ALA A 26 2.75 13.87 -0.60
CA ALA A 26 3.21 12.71 0.16
C ALA A 26 2.87 11.40 -0.56
N GLN A 27 1.66 11.31 -1.13
CA GLN A 27 1.23 10.15 -1.93
C GLN A 27 2.11 9.98 -3.17
N GLU A 28 2.40 11.06 -3.89
CA GLU A 28 3.32 11.02 -5.03
C GLU A 28 4.74 10.59 -4.64
N ARG A 29 5.27 11.10 -3.52
CA ARG A 29 6.59 10.68 -3.03
C ARG A 29 6.61 9.19 -2.71
N LEU A 30 5.60 8.69 -2.00
CA LEU A 30 5.47 7.26 -1.67
C LEU A 30 5.35 6.37 -2.92
N ALA A 31 4.83 6.90 -4.03
CA ALA A 31 4.76 6.16 -5.29
C ALA A 31 6.05 6.25 -6.12
N LYS A 32 6.74 7.41 -6.10
CA LYS A 32 8.01 7.64 -6.83
C LYS A 32 9.20 6.97 -6.14
N GLU A 33 9.21 7.00 -4.82
CA GLU A 33 10.20 6.38 -3.94
C GLU A 33 9.48 5.31 -3.10
N PRO A 34 9.12 4.17 -3.71
CA PRO A 34 8.36 3.14 -3.03
C PRO A 34 9.17 2.59 -1.86
N PRO A 35 8.60 2.58 -0.64
CA PRO A 35 9.21 1.94 0.52
C PRO A 35 9.49 0.46 0.25
N ALA A 36 10.56 -0.07 0.84
CA ALA A 36 10.98 -1.45 0.60
C ALA A 36 9.95 -2.46 1.09
N ASP A 37 9.27 -2.14 2.20
CA ASP A 37 8.25 -2.97 2.82
C ASP A 37 7.15 -2.16 3.50
N ALA A 38 6.16 -2.87 4.04
CA ALA A 38 5.01 -2.28 4.72
C ALA A 38 5.38 -1.56 6.02
N ASP A 39 6.48 -1.92 6.69
CA ASP A 39 6.91 -1.23 7.92
C ASP A 39 7.46 0.15 7.58
N GLU A 40 8.36 0.23 6.60
CA GLU A 40 8.91 1.50 6.14
C GLU A 40 7.83 2.42 5.56
N PHE A 41 6.87 1.86 4.82
CA PHE A 41 5.69 2.61 4.38
C PHE A 41 4.90 3.17 5.56
N THR A 42 4.66 2.35 6.59
CA THR A 42 3.94 2.79 7.80
C THR A 42 4.70 3.93 8.49
N VAL A 43 6.02 3.85 8.61
CA VAL A 43 6.86 4.93 9.15
C VAL A 43 6.63 6.23 8.38
N GLN A 44 6.66 6.19 7.04
CA GLN A 44 6.46 7.37 6.21
C GLN A 44 5.05 7.96 6.35
N VAL A 45 4.01 7.12 6.54
CA VAL A 45 2.66 7.59 6.82
C VAL A 45 2.62 8.40 8.11
N PHE A 46 3.20 7.88 9.19
CA PHE A 46 3.24 8.59 10.48
C PHE A 46 4.03 9.90 10.39
N LEU A 47 5.18 9.89 9.70
CA LEU A 47 5.98 11.10 9.51
C LEU A 47 5.25 12.16 8.67
N ALA A 48 4.51 11.75 7.64
CA ALA A 48 3.72 12.66 6.80
C ALA A 48 2.57 13.33 7.57
N GLU A 49 2.01 12.65 8.58
CA GLU A 49 1.02 13.23 9.51
C GLU A 49 1.65 14.06 10.64
N GLY A 50 2.98 14.21 10.67
CA GLY A 50 3.69 14.92 11.73
C GLY A 50 3.77 14.13 13.05
N LEU A 51 3.51 12.83 13.03
CA LEU A 51 3.65 11.95 14.18
C LEU A 51 5.04 11.31 14.20
N ASN A 52 5.55 11.03 15.40
CA ASN A 52 6.78 10.25 15.57
C ASN A 52 6.43 8.76 15.76
N PRO A 53 6.84 7.86 14.84
CA PRO A 53 6.57 6.42 14.92
C PRO A 53 7.09 5.76 16.20
N SER A 54 8.19 6.27 16.76
CA SER A 54 8.84 5.69 17.95
C SER A 54 8.06 5.96 19.24
N THR A 55 7.29 7.05 19.27
CA THR A 55 6.52 7.48 20.45
C THR A 55 5.01 7.35 20.23
N ALA A 56 4.58 7.02 19.02
CA ALA A 56 3.18 6.79 18.69
C ALA A 56 2.59 5.63 19.50
N ASP A 57 1.26 5.65 19.67
CA ASP A 57 0.56 4.54 20.30
C ASP A 57 0.82 3.23 19.54
N ARG A 58 1.39 2.24 20.26
CA ARG A 58 1.81 0.96 19.68
C ARG A 58 0.65 0.13 19.13
N LYS A 59 -0.59 0.33 19.60
CA LYS A 59 -1.77 -0.35 19.05
C LYS A 59 -2.20 0.34 17.76
N LEU A 60 -2.20 1.68 17.73
CA LEU A 60 -2.48 2.45 16.52
C LEU A 60 -1.48 2.13 15.41
N TYR A 61 -0.18 2.15 15.70
CA TYR A 61 0.87 1.78 14.74
C TYR A 61 0.64 0.39 14.14
N ARG A 62 0.34 -0.61 14.99
CA ARG A 62 0.06 -1.98 14.53
C ARG A 62 -1.19 -2.07 13.66
N ARG A 63 -2.24 -1.30 13.95
CA ARG A 63 -3.46 -1.29 13.14
C ARG A 63 -3.24 -0.66 11.78
N VAL A 64 -2.52 0.46 11.71
CA VAL A 64 -2.15 1.09 10.44
C VAL A 64 -1.26 0.14 9.63
N LYS A 65 -0.23 -0.43 10.26
CA LYS A 65 0.68 -1.39 9.62
C LYS A 65 -0.07 -2.58 9.02
N ALA A 66 -1.04 -3.16 9.72
CA ALA A 66 -1.84 -4.27 9.21
C ALA A 66 -2.57 -3.91 7.90
N VAL A 67 -3.15 -2.70 7.82
CA VAL A 67 -3.82 -2.23 6.60
C VAL A 67 -2.83 -2.05 5.44
N VAL A 68 -1.63 -1.54 5.74
CA VAL A 68 -0.57 -1.42 4.73
C VAL A 68 -0.07 -2.78 4.26
N GLU A 69 0.16 -3.72 5.18
CA GLU A 69 0.57 -5.10 4.85
C GLU A 69 -0.46 -5.80 3.94
N ASP A 70 -1.75 -5.64 4.24
CA ASP A 70 -2.81 -6.22 3.42
C ASP A 70 -2.85 -5.60 2.01
N ALA A 71 -2.58 -4.31 1.88
CA ALA A 71 -2.46 -3.65 0.58
C ALA A 71 -1.27 -4.18 -0.23
N PHE A 72 -0.11 -4.40 0.41
CA PHE A 72 1.05 -5.00 -0.25
C PHE A 72 0.74 -6.42 -0.75
N LYS A 73 0.11 -7.26 0.07
CA LYS A 73 -0.30 -8.62 -0.32
C LYS A 73 -1.32 -8.61 -1.45
N ALA A 74 -2.30 -7.70 -1.40
CA ALA A 74 -3.31 -7.56 -2.45
C ALA A 74 -2.68 -7.15 -3.79
N SER A 75 -1.72 -6.24 -3.76
CA SER A 75 -0.96 -5.79 -4.92
C SER A 75 -0.13 -6.92 -5.54
N GLU A 76 0.55 -7.72 -4.72
CA GLU A 76 1.27 -8.91 -5.19
C GLU A 76 0.34 -9.94 -5.83
N LYS A 77 -0.81 -10.20 -5.20
CA LYS A 77 -1.83 -11.10 -5.73
C LYS A 77 -2.40 -10.61 -7.06
N ALA A 78 -2.68 -9.31 -7.18
CA ALA A 78 -3.20 -8.72 -8.41
C ALA A 78 -2.22 -8.89 -9.58
N ARG A 79 -0.91 -8.75 -9.33
CA ARG A 79 0.14 -8.99 -10.34
C ARG A 79 0.28 -10.47 -10.71
N GLY A 80 0.22 -11.38 -9.74
CA GLY A 80 0.30 -12.82 -10.02
C GLY A 80 -0.93 -13.37 -10.75
N GLN A 81 -2.13 -12.87 -10.44
CA GLN A 81 -3.38 -13.31 -11.09
C GLN A 81 -3.47 -12.92 -12.57
N SER A 82 -2.84 -11.80 -12.96
CA SER A 82 -2.75 -11.40 -14.38
C SER A 82 -1.94 -12.39 -15.23
N GLU A 83 -0.93 -13.07 -14.66
CA GLU A 83 -0.10 -14.04 -15.40
C GLU A 83 -0.83 -15.39 -15.57
N ASP A 84 -1.55 -15.85 -14.56
CA ASP A 84 -2.35 -17.08 -14.63
C ASP A 84 -3.54 -16.95 -15.60
N ASP A 85 -4.25 -15.82 -15.62
CA ASP A 85 -5.37 -15.59 -16.57
C ASP A 85 -4.87 -15.53 -18.02
N GLN A 86 -3.68 -14.93 -18.25
CA GLN A 86 -3.09 -14.84 -19.58
C GLN A 86 -2.62 -16.19 -20.12
N ARG A 87 -2.13 -17.08 -19.24
CA ARG A 87 -1.75 -18.45 -19.59
C ARG A 87 -2.95 -19.33 -19.95
N LEU A 88 -4.09 -19.11 -19.30
CA LEU A 88 -5.36 -19.79 -19.61
C LEU A 88 -5.94 -19.36 -20.98
N ARG A 89 -5.81 -18.08 -21.37
CA ARG A 89 -6.29 -17.59 -22.66
C ARG A 89 -5.47 -18.14 -23.84
N LEU A 90 -4.14 -18.15 -23.73
CA LEU A 90 -3.25 -18.65 -24.79
C LEU A 90 -3.27 -20.19 -24.95
N GLY A 91 -3.76 -20.92 -23.96
CA GLY A 91 -3.92 -22.38 -24.01
C GLY A 91 -5.13 -22.87 -24.83
N ARG A 92 -6.04 -21.97 -25.24
CA ARG A 92 -7.30 -22.32 -25.91
C ARG A 92 -7.27 -22.20 -27.44
N GLU A 93 -6.23 -21.58 -28.02
CA GLU A 93 -6.08 -21.36 -29.47
C GLU A 93 -5.32 -22.49 -30.21
N ARG A 94 -5.01 -23.60 -29.55
CA ARG A 94 -4.35 -24.78 -30.17
C ARG A 94 -5.19 -26.06 -30.15
N ARG A 95 -6.50 -25.96 -30.35
CA ARG A 95 -7.36 -27.14 -30.56
C ARG A 95 -8.34 -26.94 -31.69
#